data_AF-A0A2S0JL05-F1
#
_entry.id   AF-A0A2S0JL05-F1
#
_cell.length_a   1.000
_cell.length_b   1.000
_cell.length_c   1.000
_cell.angle_alpha   90.00
_cell.angle_beta   90.00
_cell.angle_gamma   90.00
#
_symmetry.space_group_name_H-M   'P 1'
#
loop_
_entity.id
_entity.type
_entity.pdbx_description
1 polymer ?
#
loop_
_entity_poly.entity_id
_entity_poly.type
_entity_poly.pdbx_seq_one_letter_code
_entity_poly.pdbx_strand_id
1 'polypeptide(L)'
;MFLVDIQKEIKKIAPAIQLNKEKIKLLFVEKLQNNEPDFLHMFQDDVNKIEEFTISLIDMVFGAVMQESLKQFIPSIKPIVHQYQSLGLLPDHYKDLGKYLIISIREALEESVTLEEIIAFQLIFYRLAEIATRLEKNDYKKVKIGMQTWFFKSFRVVKKVQESDLIVLIYIVPIEGKIAPIDGTDNYVSVRLTMLNEAPSLQQRFPVIEEMGHKGYVMTINRNANIQKNDRLTDYLFNWISEGDTLEITTPKCNKKYNR
;
A
#
# COMPACT_ATOMS: atom_id res chain seq x y z
N MET A 1 -18.31 2.86 -25.56
CA MET A 1 -19.19 2.38 -24.47
C MET A 1 -19.40 3.54 -23.49
N PHE A 2 -20.66 3.93 -23.24
CA PHE A 2 -20.95 5.00 -22.29
C PHE A 2 -20.75 4.50 -20.85
N LEU A 3 -20.52 5.40 -19.88
CA LEU A 3 -20.30 5.01 -18.48
C LEU A 3 -21.47 4.18 -17.92
N VAL A 4 -22.70 4.48 -18.34
CA VAL A 4 -23.92 3.75 -17.97
C VAL A 4 -23.87 2.30 -18.47
N ASP A 5 -23.42 2.07 -19.70
CA ASP A 5 -23.26 0.72 -20.25
C ASP A 5 -22.18 -0.04 -19.46
N ILE A 6 -21.06 0.61 -19.14
CA ILE A 6 -19.96 0.00 -18.36
C ILE A 6 -20.45 -0.42 -16.97
N GLN A 7 -21.20 0.46 -16.29
CA GLN A 7 -21.77 0.17 -14.97
C GLN A 7 -22.74 -1.01 -15.02
N LYS A 8 -23.56 -1.10 -16.08
CA LYS A 8 -24.51 -2.19 -16.28
C LYS A 8 -23.78 -3.53 -16.39
N GLU A 9 -22.74 -3.63 -17.22
CA GLU A 9 -21.99 -4.88 -17.39
C GLU A 9 -21.23 -5.27 -16.11
N ILE A 10 -20.59 -4.32 -15.41
CA ILE A 10 -19.92 -4.64 -14.14
C ILE A 10 -20.91 -5.12 -13.07
N LYS A 11 -22.13 -4.58 -13.04
CA LYS A 11 -23.17 -5.04 -12.11
C LYS A 11 -23.62 -6.48 -12.38
N LYS A 12 -23.57 -6.96 -13.63
CA LYS A 12 -23.92 -8.35 -13.97
C LYS A 12 -22.88 -9.36 -13.51
N ILE A 13 -21.60 -9.05 -13.67
CA ILE A 13 -20.47 -9.92 -13.27
C ILE A 13 -20.18 -9.87 -11.77
N ALA A 14 -20.59 -8.82 -11.06
CA ALA A 14 -20.29 -8.63 -9.63
C ALA A 14 -20.68 -9.81 -8.71
N PRO A 15 -21.88 -10.40 -8.81
CA PRO A 15 -22.24 -11.57 -7.99
C PRO A 15 -21.34 -12.78 -8.26
N ALA A 16 -20.96 -13.01 -9.52
CA ALA A 16 -20.13 -14.13 -9.90
C ALA A 16 -18.69 -13.96 -9.38
N ILE A 17 -18.14 -12.74 -9.46
CA ILE A 17 -16.84 -12.41 -8.84
C ILE A 17 -16.90 -12.59 -7.33
N GLN A 18 -17.98 -12.16 -6.67
CA GLN A 18 -18.12 -12.30 -5.23
C GLN A 18 -18.18 -13.77 -4.80
N LEU A 19 -18.89 -14.62 -5.56
CA LEU A 19 -18.96 -16.06 -5.31
C LEU A 19 -17.59 -16.74 -5.50
N ASN A 20 -16.79 -16.28 -6.46
CA ASN A 20 -15.51 -16.87 -6.83
C ASN A 20 -14.29 -16.13 -6.23
N LYS A 21 -14.50 -15.25 -5.25
CA LYS A 21 -13.46 -14.36 -4.69
C LYS A 21 -12.24 -15.12 -4.20
N GLU A 22 -12.43 -16.25 -3.53
CA GLU A 22 -11.33 -17.11 -3.07
C GLU A 22 -10.50 -17.69 -4.23
N LYS A 23 -11.17 -18.19 -5.28
CA LYS A 23 -10.50 -18.72 -6.48
C LYS A 23 -9.71 -17.61 -7.20
N ILE A 24 -10.29 -16.41 -7.32
CA ILE A 24 -9.64 -15.25 -7.96
C ILE A 24 -8.36 -14.87 -7.21
N LYS A 25 -8.41 -14.81 -5.88
CA LYS A 25 -7.25 -14.51 -5.03
C LYS A 25 -6.10 -15.48 -5.27
N LEU A 26 -6.38 -16.78 -5.22
CA LEU A 26 -5.37 -17.83 -5.40
C LEU A 26 -4.72 -17.73 -6.78
N LEU A 27 -5.52 -17.59 -7.84
CA LEU A 27 -5.01 -17.45 -9.20
C LEU A 27 -4.16 -16.17 -9.36
N PHE A 28 -4.59 -15.06 -8.76
CA PHE A 28 -3.84 -13.81 -8.83
C PHE A 28 -2.49 -13.90 -8.14
N VAL A 29 -2.44 -14.47 -6.93
CA VAL A 29 -1.19 -14.73 -6.20
C VAL A 29 -0.26 -15.61 -7.03
N GLU A 30 -0.76 -16.73 -7.57
CA GLU A 30 0.03 -17.64 -8.40
C GLU A 30 0.61 -16.93 -9.63
N LYS A 31 -0.18 -16.10 -10.31
CA LYS A 31 0.28 -15.38 -11.50
C LYS A 31 1.33 -14.33 -11.14
N LEU A 32 1.19 -13.60 -10.05
CA LEU A 32 2.21 -12.67 -9.58
C LEU A 32 3.50 -13.39 -9.18
N GLN A 33 3.42 -14.52 -8.46
CA GLN A 33 4.58 -15.33 -8.10
C GLN A 33 5.37 -15.80 -9.32
N ASN A 34 4.67 -16.23 -10.37
CA ASN A 34 5.30 -16.80 -11.56
C ASN A 34 5.85 -15.75 -12.52
N ASN A 35 5.35 -14.50 -12.48
CA ASN A 35 5.66 -13.51 -13.51
C ASN A 35 6.23 -12.20 -12.98
N GLU A 36 5.91 -11.82 -11.75
CA GLU A 36 6.29 -10.55 -11.13
C GLU A 36 6.84 -10.79 -9.70
N PRO A 37 7.87 -11.65 -9.51
CA PRO A 37 8.35 -12.01 -8.17
C PRO A 37 8.87 -10.79 -7.40
N ASP A 38 9.52 -9.85 -8.09
CA ASP A 38 10.05 -8.60 -7.49
C ASP A 38 8.92 -7.74 -6.87
N PHE A 39 7.73 -7.77 -7.47
CA PHE A 39 6.57 -7.07 -6.96
C PHE A 39 6.13 -7.61 -5.59
N LEU A 40 6.32 -8.91 -5.31
CA LEU A 40 5.85 -9.54 -4.07
C LEU A 40 6.60 -9.10 -2.82
N HIS A 41 7.81 -8.57 -2.99
CA HIS A 41 8.60 -8.06 -1.87
C HIS A 41 7.94 -6.88 -1.16
N MET A 42 7.08 -6.11 -1.84
CA MET A 42 6.29 -5.05 -1.19
C MET A 42 5.30 -5.60 -0.15
N PHE A 43 4.98 -6.90 -0.26
CA PHE A 43 4.13 -7.64 0.68
C PHE A 43 4.95 -8.53 1.62
N GLN A 44 6.28 -8.45 1.59
CA GLN A 44 7.18 -9.33 2.34
C GLN A 44 6.89 -10.82 2.11
N ASP A 45 6.52 -11.20 0.88
CA ASP A 45 6.11 -12.57 0.52
C ASP A 45 4.92 -13.11 1.37
N ASP A 46 4.13 -12.24 1.99
CA ASP A 46 2.94 -12.62 2.75
C ASP A 46 1.73 -12.75 1.82
N VAL A 47 1.34 -13.99 1.58
CA VAL A 47 0.16 -14.33 0.76
C VAL A 47 -1.09 -13.63 1.24
N ASN A 48 -1.29 -13.48 2.56
CA ASN A 48 -2.50 -12.82 3.08
C ASN A 48 -2.54 -11.33 2.70
N LYS A 49 -1.38 -10.66 2.70
CA LYS A 49 -1.30 -9.24 2.29
C LYS A 49 -1.57 -9.09 0.79
N ILE A 50 -1.10 -10.03 -0.04
CA ILE A 50 -1.38 -10.04 -1.49
C ILE A 50 -2.87 -10.31 -1.73
N GLU A 51 -3.48 -11.22 -0.95
CA GLU A 51 -4.91 -11.49 -0.98
C GLU A 51 -5.74 -10.26 -0.61
N GLU A 52 -5.44 -9.59 0.50
CA GLU A 52 -6.08 -8.34 0.91
C GLU A 52 -5.94 -7.25 -0.16
N PHE A 53 -4.76 -7.15 -0.79
CA PHE A 53 -4.54 -6.26 -1.91
C PHE A 53 -5.45 -6.59 -3.10
N THR A 54 -5.54 -7.86 -3.47
CA THR A 54 -6.43 -8.33 -4.55
C THR A 54 -7.88 -7.93 -4.29
N ILE A 55 -8.35 -8.16 -3.06
CA ILE A 55 -9.69 -7.76 -2.63
C ILE A 55 -9.88 -6.26 -2.78
N SER A 56 -8.92 -5.45 -2.33
CA SER A 56 -9.01 -4.00 -2.40
C SER A 56 -9.10 -3.49 -3.85
N LEU A 57 -8.40 -4.13 -4.80
CA LEU A 57 -8.50 -3.79 -6.22
C LEU A 57 -9.92 -4.07 -6.77
N ILE A 58 -10.49 -5.23 -6.45
CA ILE A 58 -11.83 -5.62 -6.86
C ILE A 58 -12.89 -4.69 -6.24
N ASP A 59 -12.79 -4.44 -4.94
CA ASP A 59 -13.72 -3.58 -4.20
C ASP A 59 -13.66 -2.13 -4.69
N MET A 60 -12.49 -1.64 -5.10
CA MET A 60 -12.36 -0.32 -5.73
C MET A 60 -13.09 -0.25 -7.08
N VAL A 61 -13.00 -1.29 -7.92
CA VAL A 61 -13.75 -1.33 -9.20
C VAL A 61 -15.25 -1.35 -8.95
N PHE A 62 -15.73 -2.15 -7.99
CA PHE A 62 -17.15 -2.19 -7.66
C PHE A 62 -17.66 -0.91 -7.00
N GLY A 63 -16.90 -0.33 -6.06
CA GLY A 63 -17.26 0.95 -5.45
C GLY A 63 -17.36 2.08 -6.48
N ALA A 64 -16.47 2.09 -7.48
CA ALA A 64 -16.46 3.06 -8.55
C ALA A 64 -17.73 3.03 -9.43
N VAL A 65 -18.31 1.85 -9.67
CA VAL A 65 -19.53 1.71 -10.49
C VAL A 65 -20.83 2.00 -9.73
N MET A 66 -20.76 2.12 -8.40
CA MET A 66 -21.90 2.54 -7.58
C MET A 66 -22.06 4.06 -7.52
N GLN A 67 -21.06 4.82 -7.98
CA GLN A 67 -21.11 6.28 -8.03
C GLN A 67 -21.62 6.79 -9.38
N GLU A 68 -22.23 7.96 -9.39
CA GLU A 68 -22.64 8.64 -10.64
C GLU A 68 -21.42 9.07 -11.46
N SER A 69 -20.32 9.40 -10.79
CA SER A 69 -19.05 9.73 -11.43
C SER A 69 -17.85 9.25 -10.61
N LEU A 70 -16.76 8.91 -11.31
CA LEU A 70 -15.49 8.54 -10.67
C LEU A 70 -14.92 9.64 -9.77
N LYS A 71 -15.23 10.92 -10.05
CA LYS A 71 -14.77 12.04 -9.23
C LYS A 71 -15.30 11.99 -7.80
N GLN A 72 -16.54 11.55 -7.62
CA GLN A 72 -17.16 11.38 -6.29
C GLN A 72 -16.49 10.26 -5.50
N PHE A 73 -15.86 9.29 -6.18
CA PHE A 73 -15.19 8.17 -5.54
C PHE A 73 -13.74 8.46 -5.09
N ILE A 74 -13.11 9.51 -5.65
CA ILE A 74 -11.70 9.86 -5.37
C ILE A 74 -11.40 9.99 -3.86
N PRO A 75 -12.21 10.69 -3.05
CA PRO A 75 -11.94 10.82 -1.62
C PRO A 75 -11.90 9.47 -0.89
N SER A 76 -12.74 8.52 -1.30
CA SER A 76 -12.85 7.19 -0.67
C SER A 76 -11.69 6.26 -1.02
N ILE A 77 -11.13 6.35 -2.23
CA ILE A 77 -10.00 5.51 -2.66
C ILE A 77 -8.64 6.09 -2.26
N LYS A 78 -8.56 7.39 -2.01
CA LYS A 78 -7.28 8.05 -1.72
C LYS A 78 -6.50 7.40 -0.56
N PRO A 79 -7.11 7.03 0.58
CA PRO A 79 -6.40 6.32 1.65
C PRO A 79 -5.83 4.97 1.21
N ILE A 80 -6.59 4.21 0.41
CA ILE A 80 -6.20 2.89 -0.12
C ILE A 80 -5.03 3.04 -1.11
N VAL A 81 -5.12 4.01 -2.02
CA VAL A 81 -4.03 4.33 -2.96
C VAL A 81 -2.77 4.72 -2.19
N HIS A 82 -2.90 5.59 -1.20
CA HIS A 82 -1.77 5.99 -0.36
C HIS A 82 -1.20 4.80 0.42
N GLN A 83 -2.05 3.84 0.80
CA GLN A 83 -1.65 2.57 1.42
C GLN A 83 -0.58 1.85 0.61
N TYR A 84 -0.94 1.44 -0.59
CA TYR A 84 -0.06 0.63 -1.42
C TYR A 84 1.10 1.43 -2.03
N GLN A 85 0.92 2.72 -2.33
CA GLN A 85 2.04 3.58 -2.74
C GLN A 85 3.12 3.66 -1.67
N SER A 86 2.73 3.74 -0.40
CA SER A 86 3.68 3.74 0.69
C SER A 86 4.20 2.33 1.05
N LEU A 87 3.83 1.30 0.30
CA LEU A 87 4.51 0.00 0.30
C LEU A 87 5.42 -0.17 -0.93
N GLY A 88 5.39 0.76 -1.88
CA GLY A 88 6.22 0.71 -3.09
C GLY A 88 5.43 0.46 -4.39
N LEU A 89 4.10 0.56 -4.37
CA LEU A 89 3.30 0.48 -5.60
C LEU A 89 3.56 1.69 -6.51
N LEU A 90 4.17 1.45 -7.67
CA LEU A 90 4.50 2.46 -8.67
C LEU A 90 3.47 2.46 -9.83
N PRO A 91 3.38 3.57 -10.59
CA PRO A 91 2.53 3.66 -11.78
C PRO A 91 2.77 2.54 -12.79
N ASP A 92 4.02 2.13 -12.97
CA ASP A 92 4.41 1.12 -13.94
C ASP A 92 3.87 -0.28 -13.59
N HIS A 93 3.64 -0.56 -12.30
CA HIS A 93 3.09 -1.84 -11.85
C HIS A 93 1.63 -2.05 -12.28
N TYR A 94 0.82 -0.99 -12.44
CA TYR A 94 -0.61 -1.14 -12.72
C TYR A 94 -0.92 -1.87 -14.03
N LYS A 95 0.00 -1.83 -15.01
CA LYS A 95 -0.18 -2.53 -16.29
C LYS A 95 -0.26 -4.03 -16.06
N ASP A 96 0.76 -4.59 -15.41
CA ASP A 96 0.88 -6.03 -15.18
C ASP A 96 -0.09 -6.49 -14.08
N LEU A 97 -0.32 -5.67 -13.05
CA LEU A 97 -1.39 -5.94 -12.08
C LEU A 97 -2.77 -6.06 -12.71
N GLY A 98 -3.12 -5.13 -13.59
CA GLY A 98 -4.39 -5.18 -14.31
C GLY A 98 -4.49 -6.43 -15.18
N LYS A 99 -3.43 -6.73 -15.93
CA LYS A 99 -3.34 -7.93 -16.78
C LYS A 99 -3.58 -9.20 -15.97
N TYR A 100 -2.84 -9.42 -14.88
CA TYR A 100 -2.94 -10.64 -14.09
C TYR A 100 -4.26 -10.74 -13.32
N LEU A 101 -4.81 -9.61 -12.85
CA LEU A 101 -6.13 -9.59 -12.20
C LEU A 101 -7.22 -10.01 -13.19
N ILE A 102 -7.20 -9.47 -14.40
CA ILE A 102 -8.19 -9.80 -15.44
C ILE A 102 -8.09 -11.27 -15.86
N ILE A 103 -6.86 -11.79 -16.04
CA ILE A 103 -6.65 -13.21 -16.34
C ILE A 103 -7.23 -14.07 -15.21
N SER A 104 -6.97 -13.72 -13.95
CA SER A 104 -7.45 -14.47 -12.79
C SER A 104 -8.98 -14.46 -12.68
N ILE A 105 -9.63 -13.32 -12.96
CA ILE A 105 -11.09 -13.21 -13.01
C ILE A 105 -11.67 -14.10 -14.12
N ARG A 106 -11.07 -14.07 -15.32
CA ARG A 106 -11.52 -14.92 -16.44
C ARG A 106 -11.37 -16.41 -16.15
N GLU A 107 -10.22 -16.82 -15.63
CA GLU A 107 -9.96 -18.21 -15.26
C GLU A 107 -10.85 -18.68 -14.10
N ALA A 108 -11.18 -17.79 -13.16
CA ALA A 108 -12.07 -18.14 -12.06
C ALA A 108 -13.53 -18.36 -12.51
N LEU A 109 -14.00 -17.52 -13.45
CA LEU A 109 -15.38 -17.50 -13.93
C LEU A 109 -15.62 -18.40 -15.15
N GLU A 110 -14.57 -18.78 -15.88
CA GLU A 110 -14.65 -19.68 -17.04
C GLU A 110 -15.68 -19.18 -18.07
N GLU A 111 -16.63 -20.02 -18.50
CA GLU A 111 -17.68 -19.67 -19.46
C GLU A 111 -18.80 -18.79 -18.87
N SER A 112 -18.80 -18.53 -17.55
CA SER A 112 -19.83 -17.72 -16.90
C SER A 112 -19.63 -16.20 -17.06
N VAL A 113 -18.59 -15.78 -17.78
CA VAL A 113 -18.28 -14.38 -18.04
C VAL A 113 -18.20 -14.05 -19.53
N THR A 114 -18.89 -12.99 -19.92
CA THR A 114 -18.85 -12.46 -21.29
C THR A 114 -17.63 -11.57 -21.54
N LEU A 115 -17.28 -11.40 -22.81
CA LEU A 115 -16.19 -10.51 -23.20
C LEU A 115 -16.49 -9.05 -22.81
N GLU A 116 -17.75 -8.64 -22.96
CA GLU A 116 -18.22 -7.29 -22.63
C GLU A 116 -18.07 -6.97 -21.14
N GLU A 117 -18.39 -7.93 -20.26
CA GLU A 117 -18.24 -7.77 -18.81
C GLU A 117 -16.78 -7.62 -18.39
N ILE A 118 -15.88 -8.43 -18.97
CA ILE A 118 -14.44 -8.31 -18.73
C ILE A 118 -13.89 -6.97 -19.23
N ILE A 119 -14.25 -6.56 -20.43
CA ILE A 119 -13.82 -5.27 -20.99
C ILE A 119 -14.31 -4.12 -20.11
N ALA A 120 -15.56 -4.19 -19.63
CA ALA A 120 -16.10 -3.18 -18.73
C ALA A 120 -15.28 -3.09 -17.43
N PHE A 121 -15.00 -4.23 -16.78
CA PHE A 121 -14.17 -4.29 -15.58
C PHE A 121 -12.78 -3.69 -15.82
N GLN A 122 -12.12 -4.12 -16.91
CA GLN A 122 -10.80 -3.65 -17.32
C GLN A 122 -10.76 -2.12 -17.50
N LEU A 123 -11.77 -1.55 -18.15
CA LEU A 123 -11.85 -0.11 -18.39
C LEU A 123 -11.93 0.69 -17.07
N ILE A 124 -12.70 0.21 -16.09
CA ILE A 124 -12.78 0.88 -14.78
C ILE A 124 -11.49 0.72 -14.00
N PHE A 125 -10.89 -0.47 -14.00
CA PHE A 125 -9.61 -0.72 -13.35
C PHE A 125 -8.54 0.27 -13.85
N TYR A 126 -8.36 0.40 -15.17
CA TYR A 126 -7.32 1.29 -15.70
C TYR A 126 -7.64 2.78 -15.50
N ARG A 127 -8.92 3.17 -15.44
CA ARG A 127 -9.30 4.53 -15.03
C ARG A 127 -8.93 4.81 -13.57
N LEU A 128 -9.10 3.84 -12.69
CA LEU A 128 -8.69 3.97 -11.28
C LEU A 128 -7.16 4.01 -11.15
N ALA A 129 -6.43 3.21 -11.93
CA ALA A 129 -4.96 3.26 -11.98
C ALA A 129 -4.44 4.63 -12.45
N GLU A 130 -5.09 5.24 -13.44
CA GLU A 130 -4.76 6.60 -13.89
C GLU A 130 -5.01 7.64 -12.79
N ILE A 131 -6.14 7.53 -12.08
CA ILE A 131 -6.45 8.39 -10.93
C ILE A 131 -5.39 8.23 -9.84
N ALA A 132 -5.02 6.99 -9.48
CA ALA A 132 -3.99 6.70 -8.49
C ALA A 132 -2.63 7.31 -8.86
N THR A 133 -2.24 7.17 -10.13
CA THR A 133 -1.01 7.78 -10.69
C THR A 133 -1.03 9.31 -10.59
N ARG A 134 -2.19 9.94 -10.85
CA ARG A 134 -2.34 11.40 -10.75
C ARG A 134 -2.30 11.88 -9.30
N LEU A 135 -2.87 11.12 -8.36
CA LEU A 135 -2.78 11.41 -6.93
C LEU A 135 -1.31 11.43 -6.48
N GLU A 136 -0.52 10.45 -6.91
CA GLU A 136 0.92 10.37 -6.62
C GLU A 136 1.68 11.60 -7.13
N LYS A 137 1.47 11.95 -8.41
CA LYS A 137 2.13 13.10 -9.05
C LYS A 137 1.78 14.42 -8.36
N ASN A 138 0.53 14.57 -7.91
CA ASN A 138 0.10 15.77 -7.21
C ASN A 138 0.73 15.89 -5.83
N ASP A 139 0.88 14.78 -5.11
CA ASP A 139 1.58 14.78 -3.82
C ASP A 139 3.09 14.99 -4.01
N TYR A 140 3.69 14.44 -5.07
CA TYR A 140 5.09 14.71 -5.43
C TYR A 140 5.33 16.18 -5.83
N LYS A 141 4.39 16.83 -6.51
CA LYS A 141 4.50 18.27 -6.80
C LYS A 141 4.51 19.10 -5.51
N LYS A 142 3.75 18.73 -4.49
CA LYS A 142 3.78 19.41 -3.18
C LYS A 142 5.13 19.25 -2.49
N VAL A 143 5.77 18.09 -2.64
CA VAL A 143 7.16 17.83 -2.18
C VAL A 143 8.16 18.81 -2.80
N LYS A 144 8.09 19.01 -4.13
CA LYS A 144 9.00 19.92 -4.84
C LYS A 144 8.83 21.40 -4.50
N ILE A 145 7.68 21.80 -3.96
CA ILE A 145 7.35 23.22 -3.68
C ILE A 145 7.83 23.66 -2.28
N GLY A 146 8.61 22.84 -1.57
CA GLY A 146 9.28 23.27 -0.32
C GLY A 146 8.41 23.24 0.93
N MET A 147 7.25 22.56 0.89
CA MET A 147 6.72 21.96 2.13
C MET A 147 7.79 20.98 2.64
N GLN A 148 8.01 20.85 3.95
CA GLN A 148 9.00 19.95 4.56
C GLN A 148 8.66 18.46 4.34
N THR A 149 8.46 18.05 3.09
CA THR A 149 7.99 16.72 2.69
C THR A 149 9.04 16.12 1.74
N TRP A 150 9.11 14.80 1.70
CA TRP A 150 10.11 14.00 0.98
C TRP A 150 9.52 12.61 0.69
N PHE A 151 10.11 11.89 -0.27
CA PHE A 151 9.68 10.53 -0.59
C PHE A 151 10.33 9.51 0.35
N PHE A 152 11.66 9.40 0.32
CA PHE A 152 12.44 8.73 1.35
C PHE A 152 13.58 9.64 1.77
N LYS A 153 13.88 9.62 3.06
CA LYS A 153 14.97 10.38 3.65
C LYS A 153 15.63 9.53 4.71
N SER A 154 16.95 9.60 4.79
CA SER A 154 17.73 8.85 5.76
C SER A 154 17.64 9.47 7.15
N PHE A 155 17.39 8.61 8.13
CA PHE A 155 17.34 8.90 9.55
C PHE A 155 18.28 7.96 10.29
N ARG A 156 18.93 8.47 11.33
CA ARG A 156 19.77 7.68 12.24
C ARG A 156 18.98 7.31 13.49
N VAL A 157 19.13 6.07 13.94
CA VAL A 157 18.63 5.61 15.24
C VAL A 157 19.51 6.21 16.33
N VAL A 158 18.92 6.99 17.23
CA VAL A 158 19.64 7.63 18.35
C VAL A 158 19.33 7.01 19.70
N LYS A 159 18.24 6.24 19.79
CA LYS A 159 17.86 5.51 20.99
C LYS A 159 16.93 4.36 20.63
N LYS A 160 17.08 3.23 21.30
CA LYS A 160 16.13 2.12 21.26
C LYS A 160 15.70 1.75 22.68
N VAL A 161 14.40 1.71 22.93
CA VAL A 161 13.83 1.43 24.26
C VAL A 161 12.92 0.22 24.17
N GLN A 162 13.20 -0.80 24.97
CA GLN A 162 12.29 -1.91 25.18
C GLN A 162 11.18 -1.46 26.14
N GLU A 163 9.94 -1.33 25.66
CA GLU A 163 8.79 -0.97 26.51
C GLU A 163 8.11 -2.21 27.11
N SER A 164 8.04 -3.29 26.34
CA SER A 164 7.54 -4.60 26.79
C SER A 164 8.10 -5.72 25.92
N ASP A 165 7.83 -6.98 26.25
CA ASP A 165 8.27 -8.14 25.44
C ASP A 165 7.79 -8.10 23.98
N LEU A 166 6.77 -7.30 23.69
CA LEU A 166 6.17 -7.16 22.36
C LEU A 166 6.37 -5.78 21.74
N ILE A 167 6.89 -4.80 22.48
CA ILE A 167 6.96 -3.40 22.01
C ILE A 167 8.35 -2.80 22.21
N VAL A 168 8.87 -2.23 21.14
CA VAL A 168 10.09 -1.40 21.13
C VAL A 168 9.76 -0.01 20.59
N LEU A 169 10.32 1.02 21.23
CA LEU A 169 10.34 2.39 20.71
C LEU A 169 11.70 2.67 20.08
N ILE A 170 11.70 3.20 18.86
CA ILE A 170 12.90 3.60 18.13
C ILE A 170 12.86 5.10 17.90
N TYR A 171 13.84 5.79 18.47
CA TYR A 171 14.00 7.22 18.33
C TYR A 171 14.94 7.48 17.16
N ILE A 172 14.48 8.31 16.22
CA ILE A 172 15.19 8.58 14.98
C ILE A 172 15.33 10.08 14.74
N VAL A 173 16.48 10.50 14.24
CA VAL A 173 16.75 11.89 13.83
C VAL A 173 17.19 11.93 12.37
N PRO A 174 16.82 12.96 11.60
CA PRO A 174 17.26 13.06 10.21
C PRO A 174 18.79 13.20 10.18
N ILE A 175 19.45 12.50 9.26
CA ILE A 175 20.91 12.67 9.09
C ILE A 175 21.22 14.10 8.63
N GLU A 176 20.37 14.66 7.77
CA GLU A 176 20.50 16.03 7.27
C GLU A 176 19.15 16.77 7.25
N GLY A 177 19.18 18.09 7.46
CA GLY A 177 17.99 18.95 7.38
C GLY A 177 17.02 18.80 8.56
N LYS A 178 15.77 19.24 8.35
CA LYS A 178 14.72 19.26 9.39
C LYS A 178 13.71 18.13 9.21
N ILE A 179 12.90 17.91 10.25
CA ILE A 179 11.73 17.04 10.22
C ILE A 179 10.49 17.80 9.74
N ALA A 180 9.52 17.07 9.20
CA ALA A 180 8.17 17.58 8.96
C ALA A 180 7.40 17.56 10.28
N PRO A 181 6.62 18.60 10.61
CA PRO A 181 5.70 18.52 11.74
C PRO A 181 4.65 17.44 11.50
N ILE A 182 4.17 16.83 12.57
CA ILE A 182 3.09 15.85 12.53
C ILE A 182 1.78 16.51 12.98
N ASP A 183 0.72 16.37 12.17
CA ASP A 183 -0.61 16.87 12.48
C ASP A 183 -1.58 15.73 12.85
N GLY A 184 -2.31 15.90 13.94
CA GLY A 184 -3.39 14.99 14.35
C GLY A 184 -2.91 13.71 15.03
N THR A 185 -3.79 12.71 15.10
CA THR A 185 -3.55 11.40 15.70
C THR A 185 -3.44 10.31 14.63
N ASP A 186 -2.92 9.14 14.99
CA ASP A 186 -2.78 8.00 14.07
C ASP A 186 -1.88 8.30 12.85
N ASN A 187 -0.70 8.84 13.16
CA ASN A 187 0.34 9.13 12.18
C ASN A 187 1.25 7.91 11.98
N TYR A 188 1.74 7.75 10.76
CA TYR A 188 2.65 6.69 10.38
C TYR A 188 3.71 7.19 9.41
N VAL A 189 4.84 6.48 9.39
CA VAL A 189 5.85 6.57 8.33
C VAL A 189 5.96 5.20 7.66
N SER A 190 6.37 5.17 6.39
CA SER A 190 6.83 3.92 5.79
C SER A 190 8.34 3.85 5.94
N VAL A 191 8.82 2.81 6.60
CA VAL A 191 10.24 2.51 6.74
C VAL A 191 10.66 1.66 5.54
N ARG A 192 11.79 2.00 4.95
CA ARG A 192 12.47 1.21 3.92
C ARG A 192 13.85 0.81 4.42
N LEU A 193 14.15 -0.48 4.35
CA LEU A 193 15.47 -1.02 4.61
C LEU A 193 15.94 -1.88 3.45
N THR A 194 17.18 -1.66 3.05
CA THR A 194 17.87 -2.56 2.11
C THR A 194 18.76 -3.46 2.97
N MET A 195 18.36 -4.73 3.07
CA MET A 195 19.10 -5.72 3.87
C MET A 195 20.24 -6.28 3.01
N LEU A 196 21.36 -6.62 3.66
CA LEU A 196 22.48 -7.23 2.93
C LEU A 196 22.00 -8.53 2.28
N ASN A 197 22.13 -8.64 0.96
CA ASN A 197 21.70 -9.78 0.13
C ASN A 197 20.18 -9.96 -0.04
N GLU A 198 19.33 -9.00 0.35
CA GLU A 198 17.93 -8.97 -0.05
C GLU A 198 17.69 -7.80 -1.00
N ALA A 199 17.49 -8.11 -2.28
CA ALA A 199 16.94 -7.18 -3.26
C ALA A 199 15.57 -7.72 -3.70
N PRO A 200 14.55 -6.87 -3.83
CA PRO A 200 14.47 -5.43 -3.49
C PRO A 200 14.31 -5.13 -1.98
N SER A 201 14.42 -3.85 -1.62
CA SER A 201 14.29 -3.35 -0.23
C SER A 201 12.93 -3.67 0.40
N LEU A 202 12.92 -4.06 1.67
CA LEU A 202 11.70 -4.26 2.44
C LEU A 202 11.08 -2.93 2.84
N GLN A 203 9.74 -2.85 2.80
CA GLN A 203 9.00 -1.63 3.12
C GLN A 203 7.73 -1.93 3.93
N GLN A 204 7.57 -1.26 5.07
CA GLN A 204 6.39 -1.40 5.93
C GLN A 204 6.08 -0.10 6.68
N ARG A 205 4.80 0.08 7.02
CA ARG A 205 4.33 1.22 7.81
C ARG A 205 4.49 0.97 9.30
N PHE A 206 4.94 1.99 10.01
CA PHE A 206 5.01 1.98 11.47
C PHE A 206 4.35 3.24 12.03
N PRO A 207 3.56 3.12 13.12
CA PRO A 207 3.06 4.27 13.85
C PRO A 207 4.22 5.17 14.30
N VAL A 208 3.98 6.47 14.26
CA VAL A 208 4.99 7.47 14.62
C VAL A 208 4.36 8.60 15.43
N ILE A 209 5.12 9.12 16.38
CA ILE A 209 4.85 10.39 17.04
C ILE A 209 6.03 11.34 16.87
N GLU A 210 5.73 12.64 16.87
CA GLU A 210 6.76 13.66 16.96
C GLU A 210 7.14 13.82 18.43
N GLU A 211 8.43 13.77 18.71
CA GLU A 211 8.93 14.02 20.05
C GLU A 211 9.66 15.35 20.08
N MET A 212 8.93 16.34 20.61
CA MET A 212 9.38 17.70 20.80
C MET A 212 10.53 17.72 21.80
N GLY A 213 11.77 17.70 21.29
CA GLY A 213 13.00 17.71 22.09
C GLY A 213 14.17 17.01 21.40
N HIS A 214 13.90 15.92 20.69
CA HIS A 214 14.93 15.15 19.96
C HIS A 214 15.12 15.58 18.50
N LYS A 215 14.40 16.63 18.03
CA LYS A 215 14.41 17.08 16.62
C LYS A 215 14.16 15.92 15.64
N GLY A 216 13.32 14.97 16.05
CA GLY A 216 13.18 13.66 15.44
C GLY A 216 11.79 13.06 15.65
N TYR A 217 11.68 11.77 15.39
CA TYR A 217 10.44 11.01 15.56
C TYR A 217 10.68 9.80 16.47
N VAL A 218 9.60 9.32 17.09
CA VAL A 218 9.57 8.04 17.81
C VAL A 218 8.65 7.10 17.06
N MET A 219 9.19 5.99 16.58
CA MET A 219 8.44 4.92 15.95
C MET A 219 8.12 3.83 16.96
N THR A 220 6.90 3.31 16.91
CA THR A 220 6.49 2.16 17.72
C THR A 220 6.54 0.89 16.88
N ILE A 221 7.37 -0.06 17.29
CA ILE A 221 7.48 -1.38 16.69
C ILE A 221 6.75 -2.35 17.60
N ASN A 222 5.63 -2.89 17.13
CA ASN A 222 4.84 -3.87 17.85
C ASN A 222 4.96 -5.23 17.16
N ARG A 223 5.53 -6.19 17.86
CA ARG A 223 5.56 -7.58 17.47
C ARG A 223 4.30 -8.25 18.01
N ASN A 224 3.31 -8.48 17.15
CA ASN A 224 2.14 -9.25 17.57
C ASN A 224 2.56 -10.67 18.00
N ALA A 225 1.98 -11.16 19.09
CA ALA A 225 2.23 -12.52 19.61
C ALA A 225 1.83 -13.64 18.61
N ASN A 226 0.91 -13.34 17.68
CA ASN A 226 0.63 -14.16 16.51
C ASN A 226 1.55 -13.72 15.38
N ILE A 227 2.76 -14.28 15.34
CA ILE A 227 3.74 -14.06 14.29
C ILE A 227 3.05 -14.27 12.93
N GLN A 228 2.79 -13.18 12.18
CA GLN A 228 2.66 -13.31 10.73
C GLN A 228 4.00 -13.86 10.27
N LYS A 229 3.98 -15.06 9.68
CA LYS A 229 5.16 -15.94 9.49
C LYS A 229 6.34 -15.28 8.74
N ASN A 230 6.14 -14.09 8.18
CA ASN A 230 7.06 -13.38 7.29
C ASN A 230 7.17 -11.85 7.55
N ASP A 231 6.92 -11.31 8.76
CA ASP A 231 7.15 -9.87 9.02
C ASP A 231 8.63 -9.54 9.30
N ARG A 232 9.46 -9.74 8.27
CA ARG A 232 10.93 -9.62 8.30
C ARG A 232 11.38 -8.22 8.73
N LEU A 233 10.69 -7.17 8.27
CA LEU A 233 11.07 -5.79 8.60
C LEU A 233 10.80 -5.47 10.07
N THR A 234 9.64 -5.87 10.61
CA THR A 234 9.35 -5.73 12.05
C THR A 234 10.34 -6.54 12.88
N ASP A 235 10.62 -7.79 12.50
CA ASP A 235 11.60 -8.62 13.21
C ASP A 235 13.01 -7.99 13.17
N TYR A 236 13.42 -7.41 12.03
CA TYR A 236 14.69 -6.69 11.91
C TYR A 236 14.78 -5.52 12.89
N LEU A 237 13.78 -4.64 12.84
CA LEU A 237 13.71 -3.46 13.69
C LEU A 237 13.60 -3.84 15.17
N PHE A 238 12.96 -4.95 15.50
CA PHE A 238 12.81 -5.39 16.87
C PHE A 238 14.11 -6.00 17.43
N ASN A 239 14.75 -6.92 16.71
CA ASN A 239 15.84 -7.71 17.29
C ASN A 239 17.23 -7.16 16.98
N TRP A 240 17.45 -6.55 15.81
CA TRP A 240 18.81 -6.28 15.32
C TRP A 240 19.15 -4.81 15.14
N ILE A 241 18.19 -3.94 14.84
CA ILE A 241 18.50 -2.51 14.70
C ILE A 241 19.03 -1.94 16.02
N SER A 242 20.08 -1.13 15.92
CA SER A 242 20.85 -0.61 17.03
C SER A 242 21.07 0.91 16.90
N GLU A 243 21.46 1.56 17.99
CA GLU A 243 21.85 2.96 17.97
C GLU A 243 23.04 3.18 17.03
N GLY A 244 22.96 4.23 16.22
CA GLY A 244 23.93 4.52 15.16
C GLY A 244 23.52 4.01 13.77
N ASP A 245 22.62 3.00 13.69
CA ASP A 245 22.13 2.49 12.43
C ASP A 245 21.31 3.53 11.66
N THR A 246 21.23 3.34 10.34
CA THR A 246 20.48 4.22 9.44
C THR A 246 19.33 3.46 8.80
N LEU A 247 18.19 4.14 8.70
CA LEU A 247 17.01 3.69 7.99
C LEU A 247 16.43 4.81 7.12
N GLU A 248 15.64 4.48 6.12
CA GLU A 248 14.93 5.48 5.34
C GLU A 248 13.46 5.51 5.72
N ILE A 249 12.89 6.71 5.87
CA ILE A 249 11.45 6.88 6.06
C ILE A 249 10.83 7.83 5.07
N THR A 250 9.55 7.61 4.79
CA THR A 250 8.70 8.62 4.16
C THR A 250 8.43 9.79 5.09
N THR A 251 7.95 10.91 4.55
CA THR A 251 7.31 11.92 5.39
C THR A 251 6.15 11.31 6.18
N PRO A 252 5.94 11.70 7.45
CA PRO A 252 4.77 11.27 8.21
C PRO A 252 3.46 11.57 7.49
N LYS A 253 2.53 10.62 7.55
CA LYS A 253 1.16 10.76 7.04
C LYS A 253 0.19 10.41 8.15
N CYS A 254 -0.98 11.05 8.16
CA CYS A 254 -2.08 10.72 9.06
C CYS A 254 -3.10 9.82 8.34
N ASN A 255 -3.60 8.79 9.01
CA ASN A 255 -4.63 7.90 8.46
C ASN A 255 -6.01 8.55 8.27
N LYS A 256 -6.23 9.80 8.72
CA LYS A 256 -7.53 10.51 8.78
C LYS A 256 -8.69 9.68 8.24
N LYS A 257 -9.33 8.90 9.12
CA LYS A 257 -10.71 8.46 8.86
C LYS A 257 -11.51 9.75 8.72
N TYR A 258 -11.97 10.07 7.51
CA TYR A 258 -12.99 11.08 7.36
C TYR A 258 -14.18 10.55 8.16
N ASN A 259 -14.44 11.15 9.33
CA ASN A 259 -15.66 10.89 10.07
C ASN A 259 -16.82 11.12 9.09
N ARG A 260 -17.68 10.11 9.00
CA ARG A 260 -18.92 10.12 8.22
C ARG A 260 -19.76 11.34 8.54
#